data_AF-R5P9U3-F1
#
_entry.id   AF-R5P9U3-F1
#
_cell.length_a   1.000
_cell.length_b   1.000
_cell.length_c   1.000
_cell.angle_alpha   90.00
_cell.angle_beta   90.00
_cell.angle_gamma   90.00
#
_symmetry.space_group_name_H-M   'P 1'
#
loop_
_entity.id
_entity.type
_entity.pdbx_description
1 polymer ?
#
loop_
_entity_poly.entity_id
_entity_poly.type
_entity_poly.pdbx_seq_one_letter_code
_entity_poly.pdbx_strand_id
1 'polypeptide(L)'
;MKIGSHNSLTYKPTVWYQRLLHFTAKCQTVDYKKQYEEYGVRLFDLRIWFNDDFKIEVRHGIIKFKMDNNEIKDFLKYLNNKGDCYLRVIFEETNINKIQTDIEYKEHLFKEWCNEVETTYKDIKFFGGNRKYDWYRLFTFGNKDEELIDLYSSTTSLFNSDNKFLRIIDDLCPWLYARLHNEKNFQKYKNEDKKWLFIDFVNIK
;
A
#
# COMPACT_ATOMS: atom_id res chain seq x y z
N MET A 1 -14.22 -13.95 -5.83
CA MET A 1 -13.29 -13.25 -4.90
C MET A 1 -12.37 -12.28 -5.61
N LYS A 2 -12.35 -11.02 -5.16
CA LYS A 2 -11.43 -9.98 -5.62
C LYS A 2 -10.24 -9.85 -4.67
N ILE A 3 -9.02 -9.85 -5.18
CA ILE A 3 -7.79 -9.82 -4.35
C ILE A 3 -7.06 -8.49 -4.52
N GLY A 4 -6.74 -7.86 -3.39
CA GLY A 4 -5.92 -6.67 -3.34
C GLY A 4 -4.64 -6.88 -2.53
N SER A 5 -3.58 -6.20 -2.95
CA SER A 5 -2.25 -6.26 -2.33
C SER A 5 -2.00 -5.03 -1.48
N HIS A 6 -1.81 -5.24 -0.17
CA HIS A 6 -1.44 -4.17 0.74
C HIS A 6 0.01 -3.74 0.51
N ASN A 7 0.22 -2.42 0.43
CA ASN A 7 1.50 -1.76 0.19
C ASN A 7 2.35 -2.48 -0.89
N SER A 8 1.82 -2.50 -2.12
CA SER A 8 2.17 -3.48 -3.16
C SER A 8 3.64 -3.47 -3.58
N LEU A 9 4.33 -2.35 -3.42
CA LEU A 9 5.69 -2.12 -3.93
C LEU A 9 6.79 -2.39 -2.88
N THR A 10 6.40 -2.85 -1.68
CA THR A 10 7.34 -3.17 -0.58
C THR A 10 8.22 -4.41 -0.82
N TYR A 11 8.04 -5.11 -1.95
CA TYR A 11 8.95 -6.17 -2.41
C TYR A 11 10.34 -5.64 -2.77
N LYS A 12 10.45 -4.36 -3.10
CA LYS A 12 11.73 -3.69 -3.36
C LYS A 12 12.61 -3.66 -2.10
N PRO A 13 13.94 -3.58 -2.28
CA PRO A 13 14.84 -3.40 -1.14
C PRO A 13 14.70 -1.99 -0.54
N THR A 14 14.97 -1.87 0.75
CA THR A 14 15.06 -0.56 1.43
C THR A 14 16.43 0.07 1.24
N VAL A 15 16.55 1.34 1.63
CA VAL A 15 17.85 2.02 1.76
C VAL A 15 18.72 1.35 2.84
N TRP A 16 20.05 1.40 2.65
CA TRP A 16 20.98 0.53 3.38
C TRP A 16 20.88 0.67 4.90
N TYR A 17 20.70 1.89 5.41
CA TYR A 17 20.62 2.18 6.85
C TYR A 17 19.27 1.76 7.48
N GLN A 18 18.25 1.43 6.68
CA GLN A 18 16.95 0.95 7.13
C GLN A 18 16.79 -0.57 6.98
N ARG A 19 17.83 -1.28 6.55
CA ARG A 19 17.76 -2.72 6.26
C ARG A 19 17.37 -3.56 7.47
N LEU A 20 17.80 -3.16 8.68
CA LEU A 20 17.46 -3.86 9.92
C LEU A 20 15.97 -3.80 10.26
N LEU A 21 15.26 -2.78 9.76
CA LEU A 21 13.81 -2.61 9.94
C LEU A 21 13.02 -3.02 8.68
N HIS A 22 13.67 -3.64 7.69
CA HIS A 22 12.99 -3.99 6.44
C HIS A 22 11.91 -5.05 6.65
N PHE A 23 12.17 -6.04 7.51
CA PHE A 23 11.24 -7.15 7.72
C PHE A 23 9.91 -6.71 8.34
N THR A 24 9.92 -5.61 9.10
CA THR A 24 8.73 -5.06 9.78
C THR A 24 7.87 -4.22 8.83
N ALA A 25 8.49 -3.65 7.78
CA ALA A 25 7.82 -2.81 6.80
C ALA A 25 7.53 -3.53 5.47
N LYS A 26 8.04 -4.74 5.28
CA LYS A 26 7.82 -5.53 4.07
C LYS A 26 6.43 -6.17 4.11
N CYS A 27 5.59 -5.82 3.13
CA CYS A 27 4.24 -6.34 2.98
C CYS A 27 4.13 -7.32 1.81
N GLN A 28 5.01 -7.25 0.81
CA GLN A 28 5.02 -8.15 -0.34
C GLN A 28 6.41 -8.73 -0.60
N THR A 29 6.50 -9.96 -1.10
CA THR A 29 7.79 -10.60 -1.48
C THR A 29 8.01 -10.69 -2.99
N VAL A 30 6.93 -10.65 -3.77
CA VAL A 30 6.93 -10.78 -5.22
C VAL A 30 6.60 -9.45 -5.86
N ASP A 31 7.12 -9.21 -7.07
CA ASP A 31 6.87 -7.97 -7.80
C ASP A 31 5.40 -7.85 -8.26
N TYR A 32 4.99 -6.64 -8.63
CA TYR A 32 3.61 -6.35 -9.02
C TYR A 32 3.15 -7.11 -10.28
N LYS A 33 4.06 -7.56 -11.15
CA LYS A 33 3.70 -8.34 -12.33
C LYS A 33 3.30 -9.75 -11.90
N LYS A 34 4.10 -10.38 -11.04
CA LYS A 34 3.76 -11.67 -10.42
C LYS A 34 2.50 -11.60 -9.56
N GLN A 35 2.33 -10.54 -8.77
CA GLN A 35 1.09 -10.29 -8.02
C GLN A 35 -0.13 -10.36 -8.94
N TYR A 36 -0.06 -9.71 -10.11
CA TYR A 36 -1.13 -9.71 -11.09
C TYR A 36 -1.32 -11.08 -11.78
N GLU A 37 -0.24 -11.65 -12.31
CA GLU A 37 -0.26 -12.77 -13.26
C GLU A 37 -0.43 -14.12 -12.55
N GLU A 38 0.29 -14.34 -11.44
CA GLU A 38 0.30 -15.62 -10.74
C GLU A 38 -0.72 -15.66 -9.59
N TYR A 39 -0.94 -14.51 -8.93
CA TYR A 39 -1.76 -14.45 -7.70
C TYR A 39 -3.13 -13.82 -7.88
N GLY A 40 -3.45 -13.31 -9.07
CA GLY A 40 -4.77 -12.77 -9.41
C GLY A 40 -5.08 -11.43 -8.75
N VAL A 41 -4.07 -10.68 -8.31
CA VAL A 41 -4.25 -9.35 -7.74
C VAL A 41 -4.78 -8.41 -8.82
N ARG A 42 -5.81 -7.65 -8.48
CA ARG A 42 -6.36 -6.58 -9.35
C ARG A 42 -6.47 -5.24 -8.63
N LEU A 43 -6.26 -5.20 -7.30
CA LEU A 43 -6.16 -3.97 -6.54
C LEU A 43 -4.76 -3.82 -5.95
N PHE A 44 -4.14 -2.69 -6.20
CA PHE A 44 -2.82 -2.33 -5.70
C PHE A 44 -2.90 -1.13 -4.77
N ASP A 45 -1.93 -1.01 -3.88
CA ASP A 45 -1.83 0.06 -2.88
C ASP A 45 -0.46 0.73 -3.00
N LEU A 46 -0.49 1.97 -3.44
CA LEU A 46 0.69 2.81 -3.63
C LEU A 46 0.69 3.91 -2.56
N ARG A 47 1.75 3.90 -1.76
CA ARG A 47 1.95 4.85 -0.68
C ARG A 47 3.14 5.71 -0.98
N ILE A 48 2.89 7.00 -1.13
CA ILE A 48 3.91 7.96 -1.55
C ILE A 48 4.13 9.04 -0.53
N TRP A 49 5.35 9.55 -0.54
CA TRP A 49 5.80 10.70 0.22
C TRP A 49 6.67 11.59 -0.69
N PHE A 50 6.87 12.84 -0.31
CA PHE A 50 7.80 13.75 -0.98
C PHE A 50 8.98 14.00 -0.05
N ASN A 51 10.20 13.72 -0.52
CA ASN A 51 11.40 13.99 0.27
C ASN A 51 11.68 15.50 0.38
N ASP A 52 12.79 15.87 1.02
CA ASP A 52 13.14 17.28 1.24
C ASP A 52 13.55 17.99 -0.07
N ASP A 53 13.84 17.23 -1.14
CA ASP A 53 14.02 17.73 -2.50
C ASP A 53 12.71 17.71 -3.32
N PHE A 54 11.57 17.44 -2.68
CA PHE A 54 10.25 17.30 -3.30
C PHE A 54 10.16 16.21 -4.38
N LYS A 55 11.01 15.19 -4.30
CA LYS A 55 10.96 14.00 -5.14
C LYS A 55 10.08 12.94 -4.50
N ILE A 56 9.34 12.22 -5.32
CA ILE A 56 8.45 11.14 -4.88
C ILE A 56 9.27 9.98 -4.33
N GLU A 57 8.80 9.43 -3.21
CA GLU A 57 9.34 8.24 -2.59
C GLU A 57 8.21 7.28 -2.25
N VAL A 58 8.42 6.00 -2.55
CA VAL A 58 7.54 4.93 -2.07
C VAL A 58 7.93 4.57 -0.65
N ARG A 59 6.96 4.58 0.27
CA ARG A 59 7.22 4.40 1.70
C ARG A 59 6.23 3.47 2.41
N HIS A 60 6.68 2.94 3.54
CA HIS A 60 5.82 2.36 4.56
C HIS A 60 6.22 2.96 5.92
N GLY A 61 5.39 3.86 6.44
CA GLY A 61 5.76 4.74 7.54
C GLY A 61 7.04 5.51 7.23
N ILE A 62 8.05 5.35 8.06
CA ILE A 62 9.37 5.99 7.88
C ILE A 62 10.30 5.21 6.93
N ILE A 63 9.93 4.01 6.53
CA ILE A 63 10.78 3.12 5.74
C ILE A 63 10.64 3.44 4.25
N LYS A 64 11.77 3.74 3.60
CA LYS A 64 11.87 4.08 2.19
C LYS A 64 12.30 2.87 1.37
N PHE A 65 11.59 2.63 0.28
CA PHE A 65 11.93 1.61 -0.71
C PHE A 65 12.72 2.24 -1.86
N LYS A 66 13.71 1.50 -2.37
CA LYS A 66 14.50 1.91 -3.53
C LYS A 66 13.65 1.78 -4.79
N MET A 67 12.98 2.87 -5.11
CA MET A 67 12.22 3.03 -6.35
C MET A 67 12.42 4.45 -6.87
N ASP A 68 12.75 4.58 -8.15
CA ASP A 68 12.83 5.88 -8.82
C ASP A 68 11.52 6.25 -9.54
N ASN A 69 11.45 7.49 -10.05
CA ASN A 69 10.27 7.98 -10.74
C ASN A 69 9.95 7.20 -12.04
N ASN A 70 10.96 6.64 -12.71
CA ASN A 70 10.74 5.84 -13.92
C ASN A 70 10.11 4.49 -13.56
N GLU A 71 10.57 3.86 -12.47
CA GLU A 71 9.98 2.61 -11.97
C GLU A 71 8.52 2.80 -11.51
N ILE A 72 8.18 3.94 -10.91
CA ILE A 72 6.79 4.27 -10.58
C ILE A 72 5.96 4.43 -11.87
N LYS A 73 6.49 5.14 -12.87
CA LYS A 73 5.83 5.28 -14.18
C LYS A 73 5.65 3.94 -14.89
N ASP A 74 6.65 3.06 -14.83
CA ASP A 74 6.58 1.70 -15.40
C ASP A 74 5.52 0.84 -14.70
N PHE A 75 5.39 0.98 -13.38
CA PHE A 75 4.32 0.34 -12.62
C PHE A 75 2.94 0.85 -13.06
N LEU A 76 2.74 2.17 -13.11
CA LEU A 76 1.47 2.77 -13.55
C LEU A 76 1.14 2.39 -14.99
N LYS A 77 2.10 2.48 -15.91
CA LYS A 77 1.94 2.08 -17.32
C LYS A 77 1.56 0.61 -17.44
N TYR A 78 2.19 -0.27 -16.65
CA TYR A 78 1.84 -1.69 -16.63
C TYR A 78 0.38 -1.90 -16.19
N LEU A 79 -0.06 -1.28 -15.10
CA LEU A 79 -1.44 -1.39 -14.63
C LEU A 79 -2.44 -0.85 -15.66
N ASN A 80 -2.14 0.31 -16.25
CA ASN A 80 -2.98 0.91 -17.29
C ASN A 80 -3.11 -0.02 -18.49
N ASN A 81 -2.00 -0.62 -18.95
CA ASN A 81 -2.01 -1.54 -20.08
C ASN A 81 -2.82 -2.83 -19.81
N LYS A 82 -3.00 -3.24 -18.55
CA LYS A 82 -3.87 -4.37 -18.20
C LYS A 82 -5.36 -3.99 -18.25
N GLY A 83 -5.70 -2.74 -17.94
CA GLY A 83 -7.03 -2.15 -18.10
C GLY A 83 -8.12 -2.64 -17.14
N ASP A 84 -7.78 -3.51 -16.19
CA ASP A 84 -8.69 -4.07 -15.20
C ASP A 84 -8.20 -3.86 -13.76
N CYS A 85 -7.27 -2.92 -13.56
CA CYS A 85 -6.63 -2.67 -12.27
C CYS A 85 -7.25 -1.49 -11.51
N TYR A 86 -7.26 -1.65 -10.18
CA TYR A 86 -7.59 -0.64 -9.20
C TYR A 86 -6.32 -0.23 -8.48
N LEU A 87 -6.18 1.07 -8.20
CA LEU A 87 -5.02 1.61 -7.49
C LEU A 87 -5.47 2.53 -6.38
N ARG A 88 -5.24 2.11 -5.13
CA ARG A 88 -5.36 2.97 -3.97
C ARG A 88 -4.10 3.82 -3.86
N VAL A 89 -4.28 5.12 -3.71
CA VAL A 89 -3.17 6.05 -3.46
C VAL A 89 -3.31 6.62 -2.05
N ILE A 90 -2.24 6.58 -1.27
CA ILE A 90 -2.19 7.13 0.09
C ILE A 90 -0.98 8.07 0.22
N PHE A 91 -1.21 9.22 0.85
CA PHE A 91 -0.14 10.12 1.28
C PHE A 91 0.43 9.62 2.60
N GLU A 92 1.69 9.17 2.59
CA GLU A 92 2.36 8.47 3.70
C GLU A 92 2.85 9.44 4.79
N GLU A 93 1.97 10.34 5.23
CA GLU A 93 2.17 11.13 6.42
C GLU A 93 2.00 10.27 7.68
N THR A 94 2.85 10.55 8.67
CA THR A 94 2.96 9.86 9.95
C THR A 94 3.03 10.88 11.07
N ASN A 95 2.88 10.42 12.31
CA ASN A 95 3.08 11.26 13.49
C ASN A 95 4.48 11.89 13.59
N ILE A 96 5.47 11.37 12.86
CA ILE A 96 6.87 11.81 12.92
C ILE A 96 7.14 12.93 11.91
N ASN A 97 6.62 12.83 10.68
CA ASN A 97 6.88 13.79 9.60
C ASN A 97 5.82 14.89 9.46
N LYS A 98 4.67 14.79 10.14
CA LYS A 98 3.65 15.87 10.15
C LYS A 98 4.11 17.21 10.73
N ILE A 99 5.18 17.20 11.53
CA ILE A 99 5.75 18.40 12.14
C ILE A 99 6.74 19.14 11.22
N GLN A 100 6.98 18.63 10.01
CA GLN A 100 7.84 19.30 9.05
C GLN A 100 7.19 20.61 8.59
N THR A 101 8.01 21.65 8.45
CA THR A 101 7.55 23.00 8.09
C THR A 101 7.00 23.11 6.68
N ASP A 102 7.32 22.15 5.81
CA ASP A 102 6.92 22.10 4.41
C ASP A 102 5.74 21.13 4.16
N ILE A 103 5.04 20.71 5.21
CA ILE A 103 4.01 19.67 5.10
C ILE A 103 2.85 20.08 4.18
N GLU A 104 2.36 21.31 4.29
CA GLU A 104 1.28 21.84 3.45
C GLU A 104 1.68 21.86 1.97
N TYR A 105 2.95 22.17 1.69
CA TYR A 105 3.48 22.13 0.33
C TYR A 105 3.57 20.70 -0.21
N LYS A 106 3.99 19.73 0.62
CA LYS A 106 4.01 18.30 0.24
C LYS A 106 2.59 17.75 0.01
N GLU A 107 1.59 18.21 0.75
CA GLU A 107 0.19 17.89 0.48
C GLU A 107 -0.29 18.48 -0.84
N HIS A 108 0.10 19.71 -1.16
CA HIS A 108 -0.21 20.32 -2.46
C HIS A 108 0.41 19.51 -3.61
N LEU A 109 1.69 19.14 -3.51
CA LEU A 109 2.35 18.25 -4.48
C LEU A 109 1.66 16.89 -4.61
N PHE A 110 1.16 16.33 -3.50
CA PHE A 110 0.39 15.09 -3.53
C PHE A 110 -0.89 15.24 -4.37
N LYS A 111 -1.63 16.34 -4.19
CA LYS A 111 -2.87 16.61 -4.95
C LYS A 111 -2.59 16.79 -6.44
N GLU A 112 -1.55 17.57 -6.78
CA GLU A 112 -1.11 17.75 -8.17
C GLU A 112 -0.71 16.43 -8.80
N TRP A 113 0.07 15.60 -8.09
CA TRP A 113 0.46 14.28 -8.56
C TRP A 113 -0.73 13.35 -8.76
N CYS A 114 -1.69 13.32 -7.84
CA CYS A 114 -2.91 12.53 -7.97
C CYS A 114 -3.71 12.92 -9.22
N ASN A 115 -3.85 14.22 -9.46
CA ASN A 115 -4.49 14.75 -10.66
C ASN A 115 -3.72 14.37 -11.94
N GLU A 116 -2.39 14.47 -11.94
CA GLU A 116 -1.55 14.07 -13.07
C GLU A 116 -1.71 12.59 -13.41
N VAL A 117 -1.67 11.69 -12.43
CA VAL A 117 -1.77 10.24 -12.70
C VAL A 117 -3.17 9.83 -13.13
N GLU A 118 -4.23 10.42 -12.56
CA GLU A 118 -5.62 10.15 -12.99
C GLU A 118 -5.90 10.72 -14.39
N THR A 119 -5.26 11.82 -14.76
CA THR A 119 -5.36 12.38 -16.11
C THR A 119 -4.58 11.56 -17.13
N THR A 120 -3.43 11.01 -16.75
CA THR A 120 -2.53 10.28 -17.64
C THR A 120 -2.94 8.83 -17.87
N TYR A 121 -3.34 8.10 -16.81
CA TYR A 121 -3.58 6.66 -16.86
C TYR A 121 -5.08 6.33 -16.75
N LYS A 122 -5.79 6.48 -17.86
CA LYS A 122 -7.27 6.39 -17.92
C LYS A 122 -7.87 5.02 -17.66
N ASP A 123 -7.09 3.96 -17.84
CA ASP A 123 -7.55 2.58 -17.68
C ASP A 123 -7.29 2.02 -16.28
N ILE A 124 -6.79 2.86 -15.37
CA ILE A 124 -6.65 2.55 -13.94
C ILE A 124 -7.81 3.18 -13.17
N LYS A 125 -8.44 2.37 -12.32
CA LYS A 125 -9.45 2.87 -11.37
C LYS A 125 -8.76 3.35 -10.11
N PHE A 126 -8.40 4.63 -10.09
CA PHE A 126 -7.80 5.28 -8.92
C PHE A 126 -8.84 5.55 -7.83
N PHE A 127 -8.45 5.36 -6.58
CA PHE A 127 -9.27 5.72 -5.42
C PHE A 127 -8.40 5.99 -4.17
N GLY A 128 -9.02 6.39 -3.06
CA GLY A 128 -8.30 6.84 -1.87
C GLY A 128 -7.96 8.32 -1.93
N GLY A 129 -6.68 8.68 -1.98
CA GLY A 129 -6.24 10.08 -1.89
C GLY A 129 -6.26 10.62 -0.46
N ASN A 130 -6.18 9.71 0.52
CA ASN A 130 -6.20 10.02 1.94
C ASN A 130 -4.78 10.22 2.49
N ARG A 131 -4.68 11.09 3.49
CA ARG A 131 -3.53 11.21 4.38
C ARG A 131 -3.54 10.09 5.40
N LYS A 132 -2.45 9.32 5.51
CA LYS A 132 -2.41 8.15 6.42
C LYS A 132 -2.54 8.51 7.91
N TYR A 133 -2.05 9.67 8.33
CA TYR A 133 -2.01 10.05 9.74
C TYR A 133 -3.41 10.07 10.40
N ASP A 134 -4.38 10.71 9.76
CA ASP A 134 -5.72 10.93 10.28
C ASP A 134 -6.84 10.51 9.32
N TRP A 135 -6.47 9.90 8.19
CA TRP A 135 -7.35 9.50 7.10
C TRP A 135 -8.10 10.66 6.42
N TYR A 136 -7.66 11.90 6.63
CA TYR A 136 -8.24 13.06 5.95
C TYR A 136 -8.10 12.93 4.43
N ARG A 137 -9.17 13.22 3.69
CA ARG A 137 -9.20 13.13 2.22
C ARG A 137 -8.53 14.38 1.64
N LEU A 138 -7.33 14.22 1.09
CA LEU A 138 -6.59 15.31 0.43
C LEU A 138 -7.01 15.50 -1.03
N PHE A 139 -7.30 14.39 -1.74
CA PHE A 139 -7.69 14.40 -3.14
C PHE A 139 -8.83 13.42 -3.39
N THR A 140 -9.85 13.83 -4.13
CA THR A 140 -10.97 12.95 -4.50
C THR A 140 -10.85 12.58 -5.97
N PHE A 141 -10.50 11.32 -6.23
CA PHE A 141 -10.53 10.74 -7.56
C PHE A 141 -11.97 10.68 -8.12
N GLY A 142 -12.11 10.63 -9.44
CA GLY A 142 -13.38 10.55 -10.14
C GLY A 142 -14.08 9.20 -10.01
N ASN A 143 -13.34 8.13 -9.70
CA ASN A 143 -13.92 6.83 -9.40
C ASN A 143 -14.40 6.75 -7.94
N LYS A 144 -15.42 5.93 -7.69
CA LYS A 144 -15.87 5.64 -6.33
C LYS A 144 -14.82 4.84 -5.57
N ASP A 145 -14.71 5.08 -4.26
CA ASP A 145 -13.91 4.24 -3.38
C ASP A 145 -14.46 2.81 -3.33
N GLU A 146 -13.56 1.85 -3.34
CA GLU A 146 -13.88 0.43 -3.24
C GLU A 146 -13.93 -0.03 -1.77
N GLU A 147 -14.82 -0.98 -1.48
CA GLU A 147 -14.90 -1.59 -0.15
C GLU A 147 -13.81 -2.65 0.04
N LEU A 148 -13.05 -2.52 1.14
CA LEU A 148 -11.93 -3.38 1.46
C LEU A 148 -12.24 -4.23 2.69
N ILE A 149 -11.75 -5.46 2.68
CA ILE A 149 -11.64 -6.34 3.84
C ILE A 149 -10.15 -6.34 4.22
N ASP A 150 -9.80 -5.40 5.09
CA ASP A 150 -8.42 -5.13 5.52
C ASP A 150 -7.92 -6.20 6.52
N LEU A 151 -7.25 -7.23 6.02
CA LEU A 151 -6.72 -8.35 6.82
C LEU A 151 -5.20 -8.44 6.68
N TYR A 152 -4.53 -7.47 7.30
CA TYR A 152 -3.07 -7.37 7.37
C TYR A 152 -2.64 -7.06 8.80
N SER A 153 -1.38 -7.31 9.15
CA SER A 153 -0.95 -7.38 10.56
C SER A 153 -1.31 -6.14 11.38
N SER A 154 -1.12 -4.95 10.79
CA SER A 154 -1.40 -3.68 11.48
C SER A 154 -2.88 -3.34 11.71
N THR A 155 -3.82 -4.08 11.10
CA THR A 155 -5.27 -3.93 11.36
C THR A 155 -5.85 -5.04 12.21
N THR A 156 -5.17 -6.19 12.31
CA THR A 156 -5.67 -7.36 13.02
C THR A 156 -4.56 -7.93 13.90
N SER A 157 -4.56 -7.59 15.19
CA SER A 157 -3.58 -8.17 16.13
C SER A 157 -3.75 -9.69 16.18
N LEU A 158 -2.65 -10.43 16.06
CA LEU A 158 -2.60 -11.89 16.10
C LEU A 158 -3.05 -12.44 17.47
N PHE A 159 -2.81 -11.69 18.55
CA PHE A 159 -3.08 -12.14 19.92
C PHE A 159 -4.35 -11.60 20.60
N ASN A 160 -5.15 -10.73 19.98
CA ASN A 160 -6.28 -10.03 20.67
C ASN A 160 -5.91 -9.62 22.11
N SER A 161 -4.67 -9.17 22.30
CA SER A 161 -4.08 -8.96 23.61
C SER A 161 -4.08 -7.47 23.93
N ASP A 162 -4.58 -7.12 25.10
CA ASP A 162 -4.49 -5.76 25.65
C ASP A 162 -3.04 -5.34 25.95
N ASN A 163 -2.08 -6.28 25.85
CA ASN A 163 -0.67 -5.99 26.06
C ASN A 163 -0.05 -5.30 24.82
N LYS A 164 0.25 -4.01 25.00
CA LYS A 164 0.89 -3.14 24.00
C LYS A 164 2.17 -3.73 23.41
N PHE A 165 2.95 -4.51 24.16
CA PHE A 165 4.19 -5.12 23.69
C PHE A 165 3.96 -6.28 22.71
N LEU A 166 2.95 -7.11 22.97
CA LEU A 166 2.59 -8.23 22.08
C LEU A 166 1.98 -7.73 20.76
N ARG A 167 1.18 -6.66 20.80
CA ARG A 167 0.73 -5.96 19.59
C ARG A 167 1.88 -5.41 18.77
N ILE A 168 2.92 -4.86 19.41
CA ILE A 168 4.12 -4.39 18.72
C ILE A 168 4.84 -5.56 18.04
N ILE A 169 4.98 -6.71 18.71
CA ILE A 169 5.61 -7.90 18.09
C ILE A 169 4.78 -8.44 16.91
N ASP A 170 3.46 -8.43 17.02
CA ASP A 170 2.55 -8.82 15.93
C ASP A 170 2.67 -7.87 14.72
N ASP A 171 2.70 -6.56 14.97
CA ASP A 171 2.90 -5.53 13.96
C ASP A 171 4.29 -5.64 13.31
N LEU A 172 5.30 -6.09 14.07
CA LEU A 172 6.70 -6.23 13.62
C LEU A 172 6.93 -7.44 12.69
N CYS A 173 6.00 -8.39 12.58
CA CYS A 173 6.17 -9.52 11.66
C CYS A 173 4.95 -9.76 10.76
N PRO A 174 4.70 -8.88 9.77
CA PRO A 174 3.66 -9.06 8.76
C PRO A 174 3.67 -10.44 8.09
N TRP A 175 4.86 -11.00 7.88
CA TRP A 175 5.04 -12.31 7.26
C TRP A 175 4.47 -13.46 8.10
N LEU A 176 4.65 -13.42 9.42
CA LEU A 176 4.13 -14.45 10.31
C LEU A 176 2.61 -14.42 10.35
N TYR A 177 2.01 -13.23 10.40
CA TYR A 177 0.57 -13.06 10.28
C TYR A 177 0.04 -13.70 9.00
N ALA A 178 0.61 -13.32 7.85
CA ALA A 178 0.20 -13.84 6.55
C ALA A 178 0.28 -15.36 6.49
N ARG A 179 1.37 -15.95 6.99
CA ARG A 179 1.57 -17.40 7.04
C ARG A 179 0.54 -18.14 7.89
N LEU A 180 0.05 -17.53 8.96
CA LEU A 180 -0.91 -18.17 9.88
C LEU A 180 -2.37 -17.98 9.44
N HIS A 181 -2.67 -16.89 8.74
CA HIS A 181 -4.05 -16.43 8.52
C HIS A 181 -4.48 -16.35 7.05
N ASN A 182 -3.57 -16.17 6.08
CA ASN A 182 -3.99 -15.94 4.69
C ASN A 182 -4.84 -17.09 4.15
N GLU A 183 -4.43 -18.35 4.35
CA GLU A 183 -5.20 -19.52 3.90
C GLU A 183 -6.64 -19.50 4.43
N LYS A 184 -6.79 -19.24 5.73
CA LYS A 184 -8.09 -19.16 6.41
C LYS A 184 -8.91 -17.98 5.89
N ASN A 185 -8.28 -16.82 5.69
CA ASN A 185 -8.93 -15.63 5.16
C ASN A 185 -9.42 -15.88 3.73
N PHE A 186 -8.61 -16.49 2.87
CA PHE A 186 -9.00 -16.89 1.52
C PHE A 186 -10.21 -17.82 1.54
N GLN A 187 -10.22 -18.86 2.38
CA GLN A 187 -11.37 -19.77 2.46
C GLN A 187 -12.62 -19.09 3.02
N LYS A 188 -12.47 -18.20 4.00
CA LYS A 188 -13.58 -17.46 4.62
C LYS A 188 -14.25 -16.51 3.65
N TYR A 189 -13.48 -15.83 2.79
CA TYR A 189 -13.97 -14.79 1.88
C TYR A 189 -14.03 -15.20 0.41
N LYS A 190 -13.86 -16.51 0.09
CA LYS A 190 -13.88 -17.00 -1.30
C LYS A 190 -15.15 -16.67 -2.09
N ASN A 191 -16.29 -16.60 -1.40
CA ASN A 191 -17.60 -16.29 -1.98
C ASN A 191 -17.97 -14.80 -1.86
N GLU A 192 -17.07 -13.96 -1.34
CA GLU A 192 -17.26 -12.51 -1.31
C GLU A 192 -16.79 -11.92 -2.64
N ASP A 193 -17.74 -11.33 -3.37
CA ASP A 193 -17.49 -10.77 -4.70
C ASP A 193 -17.65 -9.25 -4.75
N LYS A 194 -18.22 -8.64 -3.70
CA LYS A 194 -18.42 -7.19 -3.64
C LYS A 194 -17.20 -6.45 -3.11
N LYS A 195 -16.46 -7.07 -2.20
CA LYS A 195 -15.32 -6.45 -1.51
C LYS A 195 -13.98 -7.05 -1.93
N TRP A 196 -12.92 -6.29 -1.72
CA TRP A 196 -11.55 -6.73 -1.96
C TRP A 196 -10.97 -7.35 -0.71
N LEU A 197 -10.54 -8.61 -0.80
CA LEU A 197 -9.69 -9.21 0.22
C LEU A 197 -8.30 -8.58 0.10
N PHE A 198 -7.95 -7.75 1.07
CA PHE A 198 -6.78 -6.87 1.00
C PHE A 198 -5.75 -7.28 2.06
N ILE A 199 -4.62 -7.85 1.60
CA ILE A 199 -3.71 -8.63 2.45
C ILE A 199 -2.23 -8.36 2.20
N ASP A 200 -1.41 -8.72 3.18
CA ASP A 200 0.04 -8.87 3.05
C ASP A 200 0.41 -10.24 2.46
N PHE A 201 1.53 -10.28 1.72
CA PHE A 201 2.14 -11.46 1.10
C PHE A 201 1.14 -12.30 0.30
N VAL A 202 0.68 -11.76 -0.83
CA VAL A 202 -0.31 -12.44 -1.69
C VAL A 202 0.14 -13.81 -2.22
N ASN A 203 1.44 -14.10 -2.16
CA ASN A 203 2.04 -15.37 -2.52
C ASN A 203 1.99 -16.44 -1.43
N ILE A 204 1.56 -16.08 -0.22
CA ILE A 204 1.36 -16.99 0.90
C ILE A 204 -0.14 -17.29 0.94
N LYS A 205 -0.49 -18.47 0.43
CA LYS A 205 -1.86 -19.01 0.39
C LYS A 205 -1.93 -20.27 1.21
#